data_AF-A0A2D4P0J0-F1
#
_entry.id   AF-A0A2D4P0J0-F1
#
_cell.length_a   1.000
_cell.length_b   1.000
_cell.length_c   1.000
_cell.angle_alpha   90.00
_cell.angle_beta   90.00
_cell.angle_gamma   90.00
#
_symmetry.space_group_name_H-M   'P 1'
#
loop_
_entity.id
_entity.type
_entity.pdbx_description
1 polymer ?
#
loop_
_entity_poly.entity_id
_entity_poly.type
_entity_poly.pdbx_seq_one_letter_code
_entity_poly.pdbx_strand_id
1 'polypeptide(L)'
;FNSYGKTMAWDWVRLNWEYLVKRYTLNDRNLGRLISRISGTFNTELQLWQMENFFERYPDAGAGEASRKQALETTKSNIEWLKQYRDDIATWLENSEQPNVV
;
A
#
# COMPACT_ATOMS: atom_id res chain seq x y z
N PHE A 1 -10.90 6.74 -9.87
CA PHE A 1 -9.97 5.69 -9.40
C PHE A 1 -10.76 4.40 -9.21
N ASN A 2 -10.21 3.25 -9.61
CA ASN A 2 -10.86 1.95 -9.42
C ASN A 2 -10.36 1.31 -8.11
N SER A 3 -11.28 0.96 -7.20
CA SER A 3 -10.98 0.33 -5.90
C SER A 3 -10.24 -1.01 -6.05
N TYR A 4 -10.54 -1.77 -7.10
CA TYR A 4 -9.93 -3.07 -7.36
C TYR A 4 -8.61 -2.98 -8.13
N GLY A 5 -8.39 -1.89 -8.88
CA GLY A 5 -7.24 -1.76 -9.77
C GLY A 5 -5.89 -1.86 -9.06
N LYS A 6 -5.81 -1.34 -7.82
CA LYS A 6 -4.57 -1.41 -7.02
C LYS A 6 -4.32 -2.80 -6.46
N THR A 7 -5.37 -3.48 -5.98
CA THR A 7 -5.28 -4.87 -5.53
C THR A 7 -4.86 -5.78 -6.67
N MET A 8 -5.48 -5.65 -7.84
CA MET A 8 -5.10 -6.40 -9.03
C MET A 8 -3.64 -6.14 -9.44
N ALA A 9 -3.20 -4.88 -9.42
CA ALA A 9 -1.82 -4.53 -9.73
C ALA A 9 -0.83 -5.15 -8.73
N TRP A 10 -1.15 -5.11 -7.43
CA TRP A 10 -0.34 -5.74 -6.39
C TRP A 10 -0.24 -7.25 -6.57
N ASP A 11 -1.36 -7.93 -6.78
CA ASP A 11 -1.40 -9.37 -6.98
C ASP A 11 -0.61 -9.78 -8.22
N TRP A 12 -0.81 -9.07 -9.34
CA TRP A 12 -0.09 -9.35 -10.56
C TRP A 12 1.42 -9.13 -10.41
N VAL A 13 1.85 -8.05 -9.74
CA VAL A 13 3.27 -7.79 -9.48
C VAL A 13 3.89 -8.88 -8.61
N ARG A 14 3.21 -9.34 -7.56
CA ARG A 14 3.70 -10.43 -6.72
C ARG A 14 3.81 -11.75 -7.49
N LEU A 15 2.79 -12.09 -8.27
CA LEU A 15 2.75 -13.32 -9.07
C LEU A 15 3.80 -13.35 -10.19
N ASN A 16 4.18 -12.18 -10.72
CA ASN A 16 5.07 -12.05 -11.88
C ASN A 16 6.41 -11.37 -11.53
N TRP A 17 6.79 -11.34 -10.25
CA TRP A 17 7.96 -10.58 -9.80
C TRP A 17 9.25 -11.01 -10.50
N GLU A 18 9.50 -12.30 -10.63
CA GLU A 18 10.70 -12.83 -11.29
C GLU A 18 10.76 -12.46 -12.77
N TYR A 19 9.61 -12.44 -13.47
CA TYR A 19 9.52 -11.95 -14.84
C TYR A 19 9.87 -10.46 -14.92
N LEU A 20 9.36 -9.64 -13.99
CA LEU A 20 9.64 -8.21 -13.93
C LEU A 20 11.13 -7.94 -13.66
N VAL A 21 11.73 -8.67 -12.71
CA VAL A 21 13.16 -8.57 -12.41
C VAL A 21 14.00 -9.01 -13.60
N LYS A 22 13.64 -10.10 -14.29
CA LYS A 22 14.34 -10.54 -15.50
C LYS A 22 14.27 -9.50 -16.62
N ARG A 23 13.14 -8.81 -16.76
CA ARG A 23 12.91 -7.84 -17.85
C ARG A 23 13.53 -6.47 -17.59
N TYR A 24 13.42 -5.97 -16.37
CA TYR A 24 13.80 -4.59 -16.03
C TYR A 24 15.06 -4.51 -15.16
N THR A 25 15.44 -5.60 -14.50
CA THR A 25 16.51 -5.67 -13.50
C THR A 25 16.21 -4.91 -12.21
N LEU A 26 16.85 -5.29 -11.12
CA LEU A 26 16.73 -4.60 -9.83
C LEU A 26 17.37 -3.20 -9.84
N ASN A 27 18.16 -2.85 -10.86
CA ASN A 27 18.76 -1.53 -11.01
C ASN A 27 17.80 -0.50 -11.64
N ASP A 28 16.65 -0.94 -12.19
CA ASP A 28 15.66 -0.04 -12.77
C ASP A 28 14.88 0.71 -11.67
N ARG A 29 14.97 2.05 -11.71
CA ARG A 29 14.31 2.94 -10.74
C ARG A 29 12.77 2.92 -10.85
N ASN A 30 12.21 2.66 -12.02
CA ASN A 30 10.76 2.54 -12.19
C ASN A 30 10.24 1.24 -11.56
N LEU A 31 10.96 0.12 -11.74
CA LEU A 31 10.65 -1.12 -11.03
C LEU A 31 10.78 -0.92 -9.52
N GLY A 32 11.86 -0.27 -9.07
CA GLY A 32 12.07 0.04 -7.65
C GLY A 32 10.93 0.87 -7.03
N ARG A 33 10.38 1.85 -7.77
CA ARG A 33 9.27 2.71 -7.33
C ARG A 33 7.89 2.10 -7.52
N LEU A 34 7.76 0.99 -8.26
CA LEU A 34 6.48 0.40 -8.60
C LEU A 34 5.69 0.01 -7.35
N ILE A 35 6.37 -0.61 -6.39
CA ILE A 35 5.76 -1.12 -5.15
C ILE A 35 5.09 0.00 -4.38
N SER A 36 5.78 1.11 -4.11
CA SER A 36 5.20 2.25 -3.38
C SER A 36 4.01 2.86 -4.12
N ARG A 37 4.01 2.85 -5.46
CA ARG A 37 2.90 3.40 -6.26
C ARG A 37 1.62 2.57 -6.15
N ILE A 38 1.75 1.24 -6.14
CA ILE A 38 0.59 0.34 -6.10
C ILE A 38 0.11 0.05 -4.68
N SER A 39 0.97 0.17 -3.67
CA SER A 39 0.64 -0.05 -2.26
C SER A 39 0.26 1.21 -1.48
N GLY A 40 0.34 2.41 -2.08
CA GLY A 40 0.22 3.67 -1.33
C GLY A 40 -1.11 3.93 -0.61
N THR A 41 -2.16 3.15 -0.89
CA THR A 41 -3.45 3.20 -0.16
C THR A 41 -3.70 1.98 0.72
N PHE A 42 -2.69 1.15 0.94
CA PHE A 42 -2.81 0.02 1.85
C PHE A 42 -2.93 0.54 3.27
N ASN A 43 -3.85 -0.06 4.02
CA ASN A 43 -4.29 0.42 5.32
C ASN A 43 -4.89 -0.72 6.17
N THR A 44 -4.56 -1.98 5.86
CA THR A 44 -5.00 -3.16 6.62
C THR A 44 -3.81 -4.03 7.03
N GLU A 45 -3.94 -4.73 8.15
CA GLU A 45 -2.90 -5.65 8.66
C GLU A 45 -2.57 -6.77 7.65
N LEU A 46 -3.58 -7.28 6.94
CA LEU A 46 -3.37 -8.28 5.91
C LEU A 46 -2.46 -7.76 4.78
N GLN A 47 -2.66 -6.52 4.35
CA GLN A 47 -1.81 -5.90 3.33
C GLN A 47 -0.38 -5.69 3.83
N LEU A 48 -0.20 -5.25 5.08
CA LEU A 48 1.11 -5.10 5.69
C LEU A 48 1.85 -6.44 5.71
N TRP A 49 1.20 -7.48 6.23
CA TRP A 49 1.76 -8.83 6.27
C TRP A 49 2.15 -9.36 4.87
N GLN A 50 1.30 -9.13 3.86
CA GLN A 50 1.61 -9.51 2.48
C GLN A 50 2.86 -8.80 1.93
N MET A 51 3.08 -7.53 2.30
CA MET A 51 4.27 -6.78 1.89
C MET A 51 5.52 -7.30 2.58
N GLU A 52 5.46 -7.52 3.89
CA GLU A 52 6.57 -8.06 4.68
C GLU A 52 7.01 -9.43 4.14
N ASN A 53 6.05 -10.34 3.96
CA ASN A 53 6.34 -11.67 3.42
C ASN A 53 6.92 -11.61 1.99
N PHE A 54 6.42 -10.69 1.16
CA PHE A 54 6.94 -10.50 -0.18
C PHE A 54 8.38 -9.98 -0.20
N PHE A 55 8.72 -9.06 0.71
CA PHE A 55 10.09 -8.53 0.82
C PHE A 55 11.06 -9.53 1.45
N GLU A 56 10.60 -10.35 2.39
CA GLU A 56 11.38 -11.48 2.91
C GLU A 56 11.68 -12.51 1.82
N ARG A 57 10.71 -12.82 0.96
CA ARG A 57 10.89 -13.74 -0.17
C ARG A 57 11.90 -13.22 -1.20
N TYR A 58 11.94 -11.90 -1.41
CA TYR A 58 12.81 -11.26 -2.39
C TYR A 58 13.68 -10.18 -1.73
N PRO A 59 14.66 -10.54 -0.88
CA PRO A 59 15.34 -9.59 -0.01
C PRO A 59 16.22 -8.59 -0.77
N ASP A 60 16.77 -8.97 -1.93
CA ASP A 60 17.49 -8.03 -2.78
C ASP A 60 16.50 -7.12 -3.53
N ALA A 61 16.52 -5.84 -3.16
CA ALA A 61 15.65 -4.82 -3.71
C ALA A 61 16.34 -3.91 -4.74
N GLY A 62 17.68 -3.95 -4.86
CA GLY A 62 18.47 -3.01 -5.66
C GLY A 62 18.03 -1.55 -5.50
N ALA A 63 17.67 -0.90 -6.62
CA ALA A 63 17.18 0.47 -6.67
C ALA A 63 15.84 0.71 -5.94
N GLY A 64 15.13 -0.36 -5.55
CA GLY A 64 13.87 -0.34 -4.82
C GLY A 64 13.98 -0.37 -3.30
N GLU A 65 15.17 -0.53 -2.72
CA GLU A 65 15.37 -0.69 -1.27
C GLU A 65 14.68 0.41 -0.44
N ALA A 66 14.96 1.68 -0.77
CA ALA A 66 14.35 2.82 -0.08
C ALA A 66 12.83 2.88 -0.29
N SER A 67 12.36 2.58 -1.50
CA SER A 67 10.93 2.59 -1.85
C SER A 67 10.15 1.51 -1.09
N ARG A 68 10.74 0.33 -0.87
CA ARG A 68 10.13 -0.73 -0.06
C ARG A 68 9.98 -0.34 1.40
N LYS A 69 11.04 0.23 2.00
CA LYS A 69 10.99 0.76 3.38
C LYS A 69 9.91 1.81 3.52
N GLN A 70 9.89 2.79 2.61
CA GLN A 70 8.87 3.84 2.61
C GLN A 70 7.45 3.27 2.46
N ALA A 71 7.28 2.24 1.63
CA ALA A 71 5.98 1.60 1.43
C ALA A 71 5.47 0.90 2.70
N LEU A 72 6.34 0.21 3.47
CA LEU A 72 5.98 -0.37 4.77
C LEU A 72 5.56 0.72 5.75
N GLU A 73 6.39 1.75 5.91
CA GLU A 73 6.12 2.82 6.87
C GLU A 73 4.86 3.60 6.53
N THR A 74 4.58 3.81 5.24
CA THR A 74 3.31 4.40 4.77
C THR A 74 2.13 3.52 5.14
N THR A 75 2.24 2.20 4.93
CA THR A 75 1.16 1.24 5.24
C THR A 75 0.88 1.19 6.74
N LYS A 76 1.91 1.11 7.58
CA LYS A 76 1.80 1.19 9.04
C LYS A 76 1.15 2.51 9.49
N SER A 77 1.60 3.63 8.93
CA SER A 77 1.04 4.95 9.22
C SER A 77 -0.44 5.03 8.85
N ASN A 78 -0.84 4.46 7.70
CA ASN A 78 -2.23 4.43 7.28
C ASN A 78 -3.11 3.56 8.19
N ILE A 79 -2.61 2.40 8.63
CA ILE A 79 -3.30 1.52 9.60
C ILE A 79 -3.53 2.27 10.91
N GLU A 80 -2.50 2.91 11.44
CA GLU A 80 -2.58 3.63 12.70
C GLU A 80 -3.50 4.85 12.60
N TRP A 81 -3.43 5.59 11.49
CA TRP A 81 -4.35 6.70 11.23
C TRP A 81 -5.81 6.24 11.20
N LEU A 82 -6.11 5.12 10.53
CA LEU A 82 -7.47 4.57 10.54
C LEU A 82 -7.90 4.16 11.95
N LYS A 83 -7.03 3.51 12.70
CA LYS A 83 -7.34 3.08 14.08
C LYS A 83 -7.65 4.26 14.99
N GLN A 84 -6.95 5.39 14.82
CA GLN A 84 -7.14 6.57 15.65
C GLN A 84 -8.36 7.40 15.25
N TYR A 85 -8.60 7.60 13.95
CA TYR A 85 -9.52 8.65 13.50
C TYR A 85 -10.81 8.14 12.85
N ARG A 86 -10.93 6.84 12.56
CA ARG A 86 -12.09 6.31 11.82
C ARG A 86 -13.41 6.57 12.54
N ASP A 87 -13.47 6.28 13.83
CA ASP A 87 -14.73 6.36 14.58
C ASP A 87 -15.11 7.82 14.89
N ASP A 88 -14.12 8.69 15.13
CA ASP A 88 -14.32 10.14 15.27
C ASP A 88 -14.89 10.75 13.98
N ILE A 89 -14.33 10.37 12.82
CA ILE A 89 -14.82 10.84 11.52
C ILE A 89 -16.22 10.28 11.23
N ALA A 90 -16.48 9.01 11.54
CA ALA A 90 -17.80 8.41 11.37
C ALA A 90 -18.86 9.17 12.21
N THR A 91 -18.56 9.42 13.49
CA THR A 91 -19.42 10.18 14.39
C THR A 91 -19.65 11.61 13.89
N TRP A 92 -18.60 12.27 13.41
CA TRP A 92 -18.71 13.62 12.85
C TRP A 92 -19.60 13.65 11.60
N LEU A 93 -19.47 12.67 10.70
CA LEU A 93 -20.31 12.56 9.51
C LEU A 93 -21.78 12.32 9.87
N GLU A 94 -22.07 11.39 10.79
CA GLU A 94 -23.43 11.10 11.26
C GLU A 94 -24.12 12.33 11.87
N ASN A 95 -23.37 13.12 12.64
CA ASN A 95 -23.89 14.35 13.24
C ASN A 95 -24.05 15.49 12.23
N SER A 96 -23.23 15.51 11.17
CA SER A 96 -23.27 16.55 10.12
C SER A 96 -24.40 16.34 9.11
N GLU A 97 -24.95 15.12 9.02
CA GLU A 97 -26.10 14.79 8.18
C GLU A 97 -27.46 15.06 8.85
N GLN A 98 -27.50 15.36 10.16
CA GLN A 98 -28.71 15.84 10.80
C GLN A 98 -28.92 17.33 10.46
N PRO A 99 -29.98 17.72 9.74
CA PRO A 99 -30.24 19.13 9.50
C PRO A 99 -30.49 19.79 10.86
N ASN A 100 -29.78 20.89 11.13
CA ASN A 100 -30.11 21.82 12.20
C ASN A 100 -31.58 22.24 12.00
N VAL A 101 -32.50 21.56 12.66
CA VAL A 101 -33.90 21.98 12.79
C VAL A 101 -33.89 23.18 13.73
N VAL A 102 -33.95 24.35 13.10
CA VAL A 102 -34.13 25.67 13.71
C VAL A 102 -35.50 25.77 14.38
#